data_AF-A0A7X8A4N9-F1
#
_entry.id   AF-A0A7X8A4N9-F1
#
_cell.length_a   1.000
_cell.length_b   1.000
_cell.length_c   1.000
_cell.angle_alpha   90.00
_cell.angle_beta   90.00
_cell.angle_gamma   90.00
#
_symmetry.space_group_name_H-M   'P 1'
#
loop_
_entity.id
_entity.type
_entity.pdbx_description
1 polymer ?
#
loop_
_entity_poly.entity_id
_entity_poly.type
_entity_poly.pdbx_seq_one_letter_code
_entity_poly.pdbx_strand_id
1 'polypeptide(L)'
;MIGDINSDNQRLGGDVTFGVRYFKGLGSVPPDSCYMDSTGAYLYVAGDVNGNCEFRGSDITRLVAFFKGSAILSYCHFFPTELPPLRIR
;
A
#
# COMPACT_ATOMS: atom_id res chain seq x y z
N MET A 1 7.24 2.53 0.23
CA MET A 1 7.36 1.92 -1.14
C MET A 1 6.05 1.19 -1.43
N ILE A 2 5.51 1.17 -2.67
CA ILE A 2 4.27 0.38 -2.93
C ILE A 2 4.46 -1.10 -2.63
N GLY A 3 3.56 -1.65 -1.79
CA GLY A 3 3.58 -3.02 -1.32
C GLY A 3 4.47 -3.28 -0.09
N ASP A 4 5.14 -2.26 0.45
CA ASP A 4 5.84 -2.28 1.75
C ASP A 4 4.87 -1.79 2.84
N ILE A 5 3.98 -2.69 3.25
CA ILE A 5 2.82 -2.38 4.11
C ILE A 5 3.28 -2.16 5.56
N ASN A 6 4.35 -2.83 5.98
CA ASN A 6 4.90 -2.71 7.33
C ASN A 6 5.97 -1.61 7.47
N SER A 7 6.34 -0.94 6.37
CA SER A 7 7.30 0.16 6.32
C SER A 7 8.73 -0.22 6.76
N ASP A 8 9.17 -1.45 6.44
CA ASP A 8 10.52 -1.93 6.75
C ASP A 8 11.52 -1.74 5.59
N ASN A 9 11.11 -1.04 4.53
CA ASN A 9 11.85 -0.81 3.29
C ASN A 9 12.09 -2.09 2.46
N GLN A 10 11.35 -3.16 2.74
CA GLN A 10 11.34 -4.37 1.93
C GLN A 10 9.92 -4.62 1.42
N ARG A 11 9.81 -5.24 0.24
CA ARG A 11 8.52 -5.71 -0.29
C ARG A 11 8.60 -7.22 -0.44
N LEU A 12 8.15 -7.93 0.57
CA LEU A 12 8.29 -9.38 0.72
C LEU A 12 6.96 -10.02 1.15
N GLY A 13 6.94 -11.34 1.34
CA GLY A 13 5.76 -12.02 1.89
C GLY A 13 5.38 -11.59 3.31
N GLY A 14 6.30 -10.91 4.02
CA GLY A 14 6.04 -10.29 5.32
C GLY A 14 4.91 -9.25 5.26
N ASP A 15 4.85 -8.45 4.19
CA ASP A 15 3.82 -7.44 3.96
C ASP A 15 2.42 -8.04 3.83
N VAL A 16 2.31 -9.15 3.10
CA VAL A 16 1.06 -9.91 2.95
C VAL A 16 0.60 -10.40 4.32
N THR A 17 1.52 -10.95 5.11
CA THR A 17 1.21 -11.43 6.46
C THR A 17 0.77 -10.28 7.37
N PHE A 18 1.47 -9.14 7.32
CA PHE A 18 1.16 -7.95 8.08
C PHE A 18 -0.25 -7.43 7.73
N GLY A 19 -0.56 -7.24 6.45
CA GLY A 19 -1.86 -6.77 5.99
C GLY A 19 -3.01 -7.70 6.36
N VAL A 20 -2.83 -9.02 6.23
CA VAL A 20 -3.85 -10.00 6.68
C VAL A 20 -4.07 -9.93 8.19
N ARG A 21 -3.01 -9.78 9.00
CA ARG A 21 -3.15 -9.62 10.46
C ARG A 21 -3.87 -8.33 10.83
N TYR A 22 -3.58 -7.23 10.14
CA TYR A 22 -4.30 -5.97 10.29
C TYR A 22 -5.81 -6.15 10.02
N PHE A 23 -6.20 -6.75 8.89
CA PHE A 23 -7.61 -7.00 8.57
C PHE A 23 -8.32 -7.92 9.59
N LYS A 24 -7.58 -8.82 10.24
CA LYS A 24 -8.10 -9.66 11.31
C LYS A 24 -8.20 -8.96 12.67
N GLY A 25 -7.74 -7.71 12.79
CA GLY A 25 -7.66 -6.98 14.06
C GLY A 25 -6.58 -7.50 15.01
N LEU A 26 -5.59 -8.24 14.49
CA LEU A 26 -4.50 -8.88 15.27
C LEU A 26 -3.13 -8.23 15.05
N GLY A 27 -3.05 -7.31 14.10
CA GLY A 27 -1.83 -6.60 13.71
C GLY A 27 -1.94 -5.11 13.99
N SER A 28 -0.79 -4.44 14.02
CA SER A 28 -0.72 -2.98 14.07
C SER A 28 -1.34 -2.35 12.83
N VAL A 29 -1.76 -1.09 12.97
CA VAL A 29 -2.19 -0.26 11.84
C VAL A 29 -0.98 -0.04 10.89
N PRO A 30 -1.15 -0.16 9.55
CA PRO A 30 -0.08 0.15 8.60
C PRO A 30 0.47 1.57 8.80
N PRO A 31 1.81 1.76 8.88
CA PRO A 31 2.40 3.06 9.20
C PRO A 31 2.19 4.14 8.12
N ASP A 32 2.31 3.75 6.84
CA ASP A 32 2.13 4.66 5.70
C ASP A 32 0.63 4.91 5.46
N SER A 33 0.10 5.93 6.13
CA SER A 33 -1.32 6.26 6.14
C SER A 33 -1.58 7.74 5.89
N CYS A 34 -2.66 8.04 5.17
CA CYS A 34 -3.10 9.40 4.87
C CYS A 34 -4.61 9.51 5.12
N TYR A 35 -5.04 10.49 5.91
CA TYR A 35 -6.46 10.77 6.11
C TYR A 35 -7.02 11.51 4.88
N MET A 36 -8.07 10.96 4.28
CA MET A 36 -8.75 11.56 3.14
C MET A 36 -10.03 12.25 3.60
N ASP A 37 -10.00 13.59 3.66
CA ASP A 37 -11.15 14.40 4.06
C ASP A 37 -12.40 14.14 3.19
N SER A 38 -12.21 13.81 1.91
CA SER A 38 -13.28 13.55 0.95
C SER A 38 -14.09 12.27 1.25
N THR A 39 -13.46 11.28 1.87
CA THR A 39 -14.08 9.99 2.22
C THR A 39 -14.26 9.82 3.74
N GLY A 40 -13.65 10.69 4.54
CA GLY A 40 -13.64 10.59 6.00
C GLY A 40 -12.86 9.39 6.54
N ALA A 41 -11.98 8.80 5.73
CA ALA A 41 -11.29 7.55 6.04
C ALA A 41 -9.77 7.65 5.82
N TYR A 42 -9.02 6.78 6.51
CA TYR A 42 -7.60 6.61 6.24
C TYR A 42 -7.39 5.72 5.01
N LEU A 43 -6.56 6.19 4.09
CA LEU A 43 -5.92 5.35 3.09
C LEU A 43 -4.58 4.87 3.63
N TYR A 44 -4.33 3.57 3.54
CA TYR A 44 -3.01 2.98 3.80
C TYR A 44 -2.24 2.90 2.48
N VAL A 45 -1.41 3.92 2.22
CA VAL A 45 -0.90 4.27 0.89
C VAL A 45 -0.03 3.17 0.31
N ALA A 46 0.92 2.65 1.08
CA ALA A 46 1.74 1.51 0.64
C ALA A 46 0.93 0.21 0.46
N GLY A 47 -0.23 0.11 1.13
CA GLY A 47 -1.13 -1.04 1.09
C GLY A 47 -2.08 -1.05 -0.11
N ASP A 48 -2.47 0.11 -0.65
CA ASP A 48 -3.22 0.17 -1.91
C ASP A 48 -2.29 -0.12 -3.08
N VAL A 49 -2.23 -1.40 -3.45
CA VAL A 49 -1.36 -1.87 -4.52
C VAL A 49 -2.12 -2.16 -5.81
N ASN A 50 -3.44 -1.99 -5.78
CA ASN A 50 -4.32 -2.15 -6.94
C ASN A 50 -4.73 -0.81 -7.56
N GLY A 51 -4.52 0.31 -6.84
CA GLY A 51 -4.65 1.68 -7.33
C GLY A 51 -6.06 2.27 -7.25
N ASN A 52 -6.97 1.63 -6.51
CA ASN A 52 -8.36 2.08 -6.38
C ASN A 52 -8.59 3.05 -5.21
N CYS A 53 -7.53 3.53 -4.57
CA CYS A 53 -7.56 4.44 -3.43
C CYS A 53 -8.27 3.85 -2.20
N GLU A 54 -8.12 2.54 -2.00
CA GLU A 54 -8.59 1.82 -0.82
C GLU A 54 -7.59 0.72 -0.43
N PHE A 55 -7.56 0.34 0.84
CA PHE A 55 -6.79 -0.83 1.27
C PHE A 55 -7.74 -1.94 1.75
N ARG A 56 -7.86 -3.01 0.95
CA ARG A 56 -8.78 -4.14 1.20
C ARG A 56 -8.10 -5.49 0.92
N GLY A 57 -8.85 -6.58 1.05
CA GLY A 57 -8.37 -7.93 0.72
C GLY A 57 -7.97 -8.12 -0.76
N SER A 58 -8.48 -7.28 -1.66
CA SER A 58 -8.07 -7.25 -3.07
C SER A 58 -6.59 -6.88 -3.23
N ASP A 59 -6.07 -6.00 -2.38
CA ASP A 59 -4.67 -5.60 -2.37
C ASP A 59 -3.75 -6.73 -1.93
N ILE A 60 -4.16 -7.49 -0.91
CA ILE A 60 -3.46 -8.71 -0.50
C ILE A 60 -3.38 -9.70 -1.66
N THR A 61 -4.50 -9.90 -2.36
CA THR A 61 -4.55 -10.80 -3.53
C THR A 61 -3.65 -10.30 -4.66
N ARG A 62 -3.68 -8.99 -4.93
CA ARG A 62 -2.84 -8.33 -5.94
C ARG A 62 -1.35 -8.44 -5.61
N LEU A 63 -0.96 -8.22 -4.35
CA LEU A 63 0.43 -8.31 -3.89
C LEU A 63 0.96 -9.75 -4.00
N VAL A 64 0.14 -10.75 -3.65
CA VAL A 64 0.49 -12.17 -3.87
C VAL A 64 0.63 -12.48 -5.36
N ALA A 65 -0.27 -11.98 -6.21
CA ALA A 65 -0.18 -12.16 -7.66
C ALA A 65 1.08 -11.49 -8.24
N PHE A 66 1.47 -10.32 -7.72
CA PHE A 66 2.71 -9.65 -8.09
C PHE A 66 3.94 -10.50 -7.75
N PHE A 67 4.02 -11.08 -6.56
CA PHE A 67 5.12 -11.98 -6.20
C PHE A 67 5.17 -13.26 -7.06
N LYS A 68 4.02 -13.66 -7.62
CA LYS A 68 3.92 -14.77 -8.59
C LYS A 68 4.21 -14.34 -10.03
N GLY A 69 4.47 -13.06 -10.29
CA GLY A 69 4.73 -12.53 -11.63
C GLY A 69 3.49 -12.39 -12.52
N SER A 70 2.28 -12.44 -11.97
CA SER A 70 1.02 -12.38 -12.73
C SER A 70 0.26 -11.06 -12.59
N ALA A 71 0.81 -10.09 -11.87
CA ALA A 71 0.23 -8.76 -11.72
C ALA A 71 1.32 -7.68 -11.62
N ILE A 72 0.95 -6.46 -11.99
CA ILE A 72 1.70 -5.24 -11.72
C ILE A 72 1.05 -4.48 -10.56
N LEU A 73 1.84 -3.70 -9.83
CA LEU A 73 1.33 -2.84 -8.77
C LEU A 73 1.00 -1.45 -9.33
N SER A 74 0.04 -0.77 -8.73
CA SER A 74 -0.36 0.58 -9.12
C SER A 74 -0.75 1.39 -7.89
N TYR A 75 -0.38 2.66 -7.88
CA TYR A 75 -0.67 3.58 -6.78
C TYR A 75 -2.05 4.21 -6.96
N CYS A 76 -2.67 4.60 -5.85
CA CYS A 76 -3.78 5.52 -5.86
C CYS A 76 -3.40 6.81 -6.62
N HIS A 77 -4.27 7.26 -7.52
CA HIS A 77 -4.04 8.44 -8.36
C HIS A 77 -3.87 9.76 -7.58
N PHE A 78 -4.24 9.80 -6.29
CA PHE A 78 -4.00 10.95 -5.42
C PHE A 78 -2.53 11.06 -4.95
N PHE A 79 -1.74 9.99 -5.03
CA PHE A 79 -0.34 9.96 -4.61
C PHE A 79 0.55 9.70 -5.84
N PRO A 80 1.14 10.74 -6.44
CA PRO A 80 1.98 10.57 -7.61
C PRO A 80 3.20 9.70 -7.29
N THR A 81 3.60 8.88 -8.27
CA THR A 81 4.70 7.92 -8.15
C THR A 81 6.09 8.55 -8.13
N GLU A 82 6.19 9.85 -8.42
CA GLU A 82 7.44 10.58 -8.53
C GLU A 82 7.43 11.80 -7.62
N LEU A 83 8.41 11.89 -6.73
CA LEU A 83 8.87 13.20 -6.27
C LEU A 83 9.19 14.03 -7.52
N PRO A 84 8.71 15.28 -7.65
CA PRO A 84 9.23 16.15 -8.69
C PRO A 84 10.76 16.16 -8.58
N PRO A 85 11.51 16.15 -9.71
CA PRO A 85 12.96 16.14 -9.66
C PRO A 85 13.42 17.27 -8.73
N LEU A 86 14.23 16.92 -7.72
CA LEU A 86 14.83 17.86 -6.79
C LEU A 86 15.43 19.01 -7.62
N ARG A 87 14.75 20.14 -7.63
CA ARG A 87 15.23 21.34 -8.30
C ARG A 87 16.30 21.92 -7.38
N ILE A 88 17.51 21.38 -7.48
CA ILE A 88 18.70 21.95 -6.85
C ILE A 88 18.81 23.37 -7.42
N ARG A 89 18.59 24.35 -6.55
CA ARG A 89 18.94 25.75 -6.82
C ARG A 89 20.38 25.97 -6.41
#